data_AF-A0A3F3PIL1-F1
#
_entry.id   AF-A0A3F3PIL1-F1
#
_cell.length_a   1.000
_cell.length_b   1.000
_cell.length_c   1.000
_cell.angle_alpha   90.00
_cell.angle_beta   90.00
_cell.angle_gamma   90.00
#
_symmetry.space_group_name_H-M   'P 1'
#
loop_
_entity.id
_entity.type
_entity.pdbx_description
1 polymer ?
#
loop_
_entity_poly.entity_id
_entity_poly.type
_entity_poly.pdbx_seq_one_letter_code
_entity_poly.pdbx_strand_id
1 'polypeptide(L)'
;MPLLVSHAKVDHVDALTGRLAAVELKEEEEARNPRCFNLFAPYLEEGSPRFVEHLTRKLIPKRLSSLRQIHQLLVDESCPLYRAGREFQVKHGISEASFQNWKELVCGWLDFPVILLLNPSPFDVLGYEQMFQKSPTLGWLEKNLEVMKLELHNVIVVDTFQMVSDELLESKRSAEDRSELVTDSLEHRWTCLRYIPLQIVISCQCSSKARNEKWESSGGLRAEELSSSEAGARQELVKMMDVDGHQMMEGVLKKLFTKVLGTFGRWKERRLAKRREAARAEVILVKESVRDGMKLLMKQMQLFGQICRQECKKDAELSEAAKRVEEWRKQIEDWAGEMDD
;
A
#
# COMPACT_ATOMS: atom_id res chain seq x y z
N MET A 1 1.64 -8.10 66.19
CA MET A 1 0.96 -8.21 64.89
C MET A 1 1.50 -7.13 63.97
N PRO A 2 2.12 -7.45 62.84
CA PRO A 2 2.66 -6.46 61.91
C PRO A 2 1.56 -5.95 60.97
N LEU A 3 1.57 -4.64 60.71
CA LEU A 3 0.77 -3.97 59.69
C LEU A 3 1.43 -4.19 58.32
N LEU A 4 0.70 -4.86 57.41
CA LEU A 4 1.05 -4.91 55.99
C LEU A 4 0.81 -3.54 55.36
N VAL A 5 1.87 -2.88 54.88
CA VAL A 5 1.77 -1.74 53.97
C VAL A 5 1.92 -2.30 52.56
N SER A 6 0.81 -2.38 51.81
CA SER A 6 0.84 -2.71 50.39
C SER A 6 1.33 -1.51 49.59
N HIS A 7 2.52 -1.60 49.01
CA HIS A 7 2.96 -0.69 47.96
C HIS A 7 2.11 -0.91 46.70
N ALA A 8 1.14 -0.02 46.47
CA ALA A 8 0.55 0.15 45.15
C ALA A 8 1.58 0.85 44.25
N LYS A 9 2.35 0.08 43.48
CA LYS A 9 2.99 0.59 42.27
C LYS A 9 1.86 0.95 41.30
N VAL A 10 1.67 2.24 41.06
CA VAL A 10 0.80 2.72 39.99
C VAL A 10 1.61 2.62 38.70
N ASP A 11 1.37 1.56 37.94
CA ASP A 11 1.90 1.37 36.59
C ASP A 11 1.27 2.38 35.64
N HIS A 12 1.84 3.59 35.59
CA HIS A 12 1.42 4.65 34.67
C HIS A 12 1.69 4.31 33.19
N VAL A 13 2.48 3.28 32.90
CA VAL A 13 2.79 2.82 31.54
C VAL A 13 1.66 1.92 30.99
N ASP A 14 1.01 1.13 31.84
CA ASP A 14 -0.11 0.26 31.42
C ASP A 14 -1.39 1.06 31.16
N ALA A 15 -1.59 2.18 31.87
CA ALA A 15 -2.73 3.06 31.65
C ALA A 15 -2.66 3.85 30.32
N LEU A 16 -1.45 4.14 29.81
CA LEU A 16 -1.25 4.79 28.50
C LEU A 16 -1.33 3.77 27.35
N THR A 17 -0.78 2.57 27.55
CA THR A 17 -0.83 1.48 26.56
C THR A 17 -2.25 0.94 26.39
N GLY A 18 -3.00 0.78 27.49
CA GLY A 18 -4.41 0.38 27.46
C GLY A 18 -5.34 1.45 26.88
N ARG A 19 -4.98 2.74 26.97
CA ARG A 19 -5.76 3.83 26.35
C ARG A 19 -5.48 4.03 24.87
N LEU A 20 -4.29 3.68 24.38
CA LEU A 20 -3.99 3.65 22.95
C LEU A 20 -4.65 2.46 22.25
N ALA A 21 -4.68 1.28 22.90
CA ALA A 21 -5.41 0.12 22.38
C ALA A 21 -6.95 0.30 22.41
N ALA A 22 -7.47 1.06 23.38
CA ALA A 22 -8.91 1.32 23.49
C ALA A 22 -9.44 2.38 22.50
N VAL A 23 -8.57 3.07 21.75
CA VAL A 23 -8.96 3.98 20.66
C VAL A 23 -9.01 3.25 19.31
N GLU A 24 -8.55 1.99 19.23
CA GLU A 24 -8.50 1.21 17.98
C GLU A 24 -9.72 0.32 17.72
N LEU A 25 -10.71 0.22 18.61
CA LEU A 25 -11.86 -0.65 18.39
C LEU A 25 -13.18 -0.04 18.89
N LYS A 26 -13.70 0.92 18.11
CA LYS A 26 -15.14 1.09 17.83
C LYS A 26 -15.29 1.83 16.49
N GLU A 27 -14.72 1.28 15.42
CA GLU A 27 -15.39 1.43 14.12
C GLU A 27 -16.48 0.37 14.10
N GLU A 28 -17.70 0.83 14.43
CA GLU A 28 -18.91 0.06 14.34
C GLU A 28 -18.99 -0.63 12.98
N GLU A 29 -19.34 -1.91 13.05
CA GLU A 29 -19.63 -2.88 12.00
C GLU A 29 -20.77 -2.46 11.03
N GLU A 30 -21.04 -1.16 10.84
CA GLU A 30 -22.17 -0.63 10.07
C GLU A 30 -21.84 -0.13 8.66
N ALA A 31 -20.59 -0.20 8.18
CA ALA A 31 -20.24 0.22 6.80
C ALA A 31 -19.94 -0.93 5.83
N ARG A 32 -20.20 -2.20 6.19
CA ARG A 32 -20.07 -3.36 5.28
C ARG A 32 -21.25 -3.53 4.33
N ASN A 33 -21.71 -2.43 3.74
CA ASN A 33 -22.45 -2.49 2.49
C ASN A 33 -21.71 -1.62 1.46
N PRO A 34 -20.80 -2.19 0.65
CA PRO A 34 -20.11 -1.43 -0.40
C PRO A 34 -21.05 -1.01 -1.54
N ARG A 35 -22.32 -1.46 -1.50
CA ARG A 35 -23.33 -1.09 -2.46
C ARG A 35 -23.74 0.37 -2.22
N CYS A 36 -23.33 1.26 -3.13
CA CYS A 36 -23.87 2.62 -3.37
C CYS A 36 -23.06 3.85 -2.91
N PHE A 37 -21.72 3.84 -2.91
CA PHE A 37 -21.00 5.13 -3.02
C PHE A 37 -20.32 5.28 -4.37
N ASN A 38 -21.12 5.61 -5.38
CA ASN A 38 -20.61 6.01 -6.68
C ASN A 38 -20.14 7.48 -6.62
N LEU A 39 -18.84 7.68 -6.41
CA LEU A 39 -18.18 8.99 -6.41
C LEU A 39 -18.37 9.78 -7.72
N PHE A 40 -18.73 9.09 -8.80
CA PHE A 40 -19.00 9.70 -10.10
C PHE A 40 -20.49 9.98 -10.33
N ALA A 41 -21.41 9.56 -9.44
CA ALA A 41 -22.85 9.74 -9.62
C ALA A 41 -23.26 11.21 -9.89
N PRO A 42 -22.77 12.22 -9.15
CA PRO A 42 -23.09 13.62 -9.44
C PRO A 42 -22.62 14.07 -10.84
N TYR A 43 -21.59 13.42 -11.38
CA TYR A 43 -21.01 13.75 -12.69
C TYR A 43 -21.76 13.08 -13.85
N LEU A 44 -22.57 12.04 -13.56
CA LEU A 44 -23.48 11.43 -14.53
C LEU A 44 -24.69 12.33 -14.79
N GLU A 45 -25.14 13.03 -13.77
CA GLU A 45 -26.33 13.89 -13.82
C GLU A 45 -26.05 15.24 -14.50
N GLU A 46 -24.81 15.74 -14.45
CA GLU A 46 -24.46 17.09 -14.92
C GLU A 46 -24.05 17.19 -16.40
N GLY A 47 -23.99 16.11 -17.18
CA GLY A 47 -23.60 16.17 -18.60
C GLY A 47 -22.20 16.75 -18.85
N SER A 48 -21.34 16.73 -17.82
CA SER A 48 -20.03 17.39 -17.83
C SER A 48 -19.06 16.78 -18.86
N PRO A 49 -18.10 17.58 -19.40
CA PRO A 49 -17.13 17.10 -20.39
C PRO A 49 -16.25 15.97 -19.84
N ARG A 50 -16.25 14.82 -20.52
CA ARG A 50 -15.58 13.58 -20.09
C ARG A 50 -14.10 13.52 -20.53
N PHE A 51 -13.30 14.48 -20.06
CA PHE A 51 -11.87 14.59 -20.40
C PHE A 51 -10.96 14.29 -19.21
N VAL A 52 -9.78 13.72 -19.49
CA VAL A 52 -8.75 13.45 -18.47
C VAL A 52 -8.31 14.71 -17.71
N GLU A 53 -8.34 15.88 -18.34
CA GLU A 53 -8.01 17.15 -17.69
C GLU A 53 -8.94 17.45 -16.49
N HIS A 54 -10.24 17.19 -16.63
CA HIS A 54 -11.19 17.38 -15.54
C HIS A 54 -10.93 16.39 -14.40
N LEU A 55 -10.69 15.13 -14.74
CA LEU A 55 -10.36 14.06 -13.79
C LEU A 55 -9.13 14.42 -12.94
N THR A 56 -8.06 14.87 -13.61
CA THR A 56 -6.76 15.13 -12.97
C THR A 56 -6.72 16.44 -12.20
N ARG A 57 -7.52 17.45 -12.58
CA ARG A 57 -7.56 18.75 -11.89
C ARG A 57 -8.57 18.84 -10.77
N LYS A 58 -9.71 18.16 -10.87
CA LYS A 58 -10.82 18.29 -9.90
C LYS A 58 -11.02 17.03 -9.06
N LEU A 59 -11.29 15.92 -9.73
CA LEU A 59 -11.74 14.69 -9.07
C LEU A 59 -10.66 14.03 -8.23
N ILE A 60 -9.53 13.69 -8.85
CA ILE A 60 -8.43 12.99 -8.17
C ILE A 60 -7.88 13.82 -7.00
N PRO A 61 -7.56 15.13 -7.14
CA PRO A 61 -7.05 15.92 -6.03
C PRO A 61 -8.03 16.00 -4.85
N LYS A 62 -9.33 16.19 -5.11
CA LYS A 62 -10.36 16.24 -4.07
C LYS A 62 -10.38 14.94 -3.27
N ARG A 63 -10.41 13.79 -3.94
CA ARG A 63 -10.37 12.48 -3.28
C ARG A 63 -9.07 12.26 -2.51
N LEU A 64 -7.92 12.49 -3.14
CA LEU A 64 -6.63 12.30 -2.49
C LEU A 64 -6.48 13.19 -1.24
N SER A 65 -7.10 14.37 -1.23
CA SER A 65 -7.10 15.24 -0.05
C SER A 65 -7.93 14.70 1.12
N SER A 66 -8.98 13.91 0.86
CA SER A 66 -9.84 13.34 1.90
C SER A 66 -9.31 12.03 2.49
N LEU A 67 -8.38 11.33 1.81
CA LEU A 67 -7.81 10.08 2.30
C LEU A 67 -7.01 10.29 3.58
N ARG A 68 -7.46 9.76 4.73
CA ARG A 68 -6.70 9.83 6.00
C ARG A 68 -5.62 8.78 6.07
N GLN A 69 -5.93 7.56 5.64
CA GLN A 69 -5.04 6.40 5.61
C GLN A 69 -4.93 5.87 4.18
N ILE A 70 -3.91 5.03 3.94
CA ILE A 70 -3.72 4.32 2.67
C ILE A 70 -4.15 2.88 2.93
N HIS A 71 -5.08 2.37 2.12
CA HIS A 71 -5.48 0.98 2.20
C HIS A 71 -4.66 0.17 1.21
N GLN A 72 -3.98 -0.86 1.72
CA GLN A 72 -3.22 -1.79 0.90
C GLN A 72 -3.99 -3.10 0.79
N LEU A 73 -4.12 -3.61 -0.43
CA LEU A 73 -4.53 -4.97 -0.70
C LEU A 73 -3.32 -5.89 -0.59
N LEU A 74 -3.43 -6.87 0.29
CA LEU A 74 -2.52 -8.00 0.39
C LEU A 74 -3.30 -9.27 0.07
N VAL A 75 -2.77 -10.10 -0.82
CA VAL A 75 -3.38 -11.37 -1.21
C VAL A 75 -2.69 -12.51 -0.45
N ASP A 76 -3.07 -12.68 0.81
CA ASP A 76 -2.65 -13.79 1.68
C ASP A 76 -3.72 -14.89 1.76
N GLU A 77 -3.47 -15.96 2.51
CA GLU A 77 -4.38 -17.11 2.62
C GLU A 77 -5.77 -16.77 3.17
N SER A 78 -5.90 -15.68 3.91
CA SER A 78 -7.18 -15.20 4.44
C SER A 78 -8.02 -14.50 3.36
N CYS A 79 -7.35 -13.92 2.35
CA CYS A 79 -7.97 -13.18 1.27
C CYS A 79 -8.77 -14.12 0.33
N PRO A 80 -10.05 -13.83 0.06
CA PRO A 80 -10.85 -14.57 -0.92
C PRO A 80 -10.21 -14.67 -2.32
N LEU A 81 -9.47 -13.64 -2.75
CA LEU A 81 -8.74 -13.70 -4.02
C LEU A 81 -7.67 -14.79 -4.01
N TYR A 82 -6.97 -15.00 -2.89
CA TYR A 82 -5.97 -16.07 -2.81
C TYR A 82 -6.61 -17.44 -3.06
N ARG A 83 -7.77 -17.70 -2.46
CA ARG A 83 -8.52 -18.95 -2.68
C ARG A 83 -8.94 -19.10 -4.13
N ALA A 84 -9.53 -18.06 -4.72
CA ALA A 84 -9.93 -18.08 -6.13
C ALA A 84 -8.73 -18.31 -7.07
N GLY A 85 -7.59 -17.68 -6.79
CA GLY A 85 -6.35 -17.87 -7.56
C GLY A 85 -5.78 -19.28 -7.42
N ARG A 86 -5.81 -19.84 -6.20
CA ARG A 86 -5.38 -21.23 -5.96
C ARG A 86 -6.28 -22.24 -6.67
N GLU A 87 -7.59 -22.05 -6.64
CA GLU A 87 -8.54 -22.91 -7.35
C GLU A 87 -8.29 -22.87 -8.86
N PHE A 88 -8.12 -21.68 -9.43
CA PHE A 88 -7.79 -21.50 -10.85
C PHE A 88 -6.44 -22.16 -11.19
N GLN A 89 -5.43 -21.98 -10.35
CA GLN A 89 -4.10 -22.56 -10.52
C GLN A 89 -4.16 -24.10 -10.58
N VAL A 90 -4.82 -24.71 -9.60
CA VAL A 90 -4.94 -26.18 -9.48
C VAL A 90 -5.75 -26.74 -10.65
N LYS A 91 -6.88 -26.10 -11.01
CA LYS A 91 -7.74 -26.54 -12.11
C LYS A 91 -6.98 -26.62 -13.44
N HIS A 92 -6.17 -25.61 -13.72
CA HIS A 92 -5.54 -25.46 -15.04
C HIS A 92 -4.09 -25.94 -15.14
N GLY A 93 -3.50 -26.38 -14.02
CA GLY A 93 -2.12 -26.86 -13.96
C GLY A 93 -1.08 -25.74 -14.07
N ILE A 94 -1.38 -24.58 -13.48
CA ILE A 94 -0.55 -23.38 -13.55
C ILE A 94 0.65 -23.51 -12.60
N SER A 95 1.82 -23.03 -13.05
CA SER A 95 3.03 -23.10 -12.24
C SER A 95 2.92 -22.24 -10.97
N GLU A 96 3.60 -22.67 -9.89
CA GLU A 96 3.65 -21.90 -8.64
C GLU A 96 4.22 -20.49 -8.85
N ALA A 97 5.22 -20.37 -9.72
CA ALA A 97 5.81 -19.09 -10.07
C ALA A 97 4.77 -18.12 -10.69
N SER A 98 3.94 -18.60 -11.62
CA SER A 98 2.88 -17.78 -12.22
C SER A 98 1.85 -17.33 -11.18
N PHE A 99 1.49 -18.22 -10.26
CA PHE A 99 0.58 -17.88 -9.16
C PHE A 99 1.17 -16.83 -8.21
N GLN A 100 2.45 -16.96 -7.82
CA GLN A 100 3.08 -15.96 -6.96
C GLN A 100 3.25 -14.62 -7.68
N ASN A 101 3.62 -14.63 -8.96
CA ASN A 101 3.71 -13.40 -9.76
C ASN A 101 2.36 -12.69 -9.86
N TRP A 102 1.30 -13.44 -10.12
CA TRP A 102 -0.05 -12.91 -10.11
C TRP A 102 -0.39 -12.27 -8.77
N LYS A 103 -0.15 -12.96 -7.65
CA LYS A 103 -0.36 -12.42 -6.29
C LYS A 103 0.37 -11.09 -6.08
N GLU A 104 1.64 -11.03 -6.44
CA GLU A 104 2.45 -9.80 -6.30
C GLU A 104 1.87 -8.66 -7.14
N LEU A 105 1.46 -8.94 -8.38
CA LEU A 105 0.87 -7.95 -9.28
C LEU A 105 -0.49 -7.43 -8.81
N VAL A 106 -1.34 -8.30 -8.23
CA VAL A 106 -2.65 -7.87 -7.72
C VAL A 106 -2.60 -7.23 -6.33
N CYS A 107 -1.44 -7.22 -5.67
CA CYS A 107 -1.22 -6.45 -4.45
C CYS A 107 -0.95 -4.97 -4.78
N GLY A 108 -1.34 -4.07 -3.89
CA GLY A 108 -1.12 -2.64 -4.10
C GLY A 108 -2.05 -1.75 -3.31
N TRP A 109 -2.06 -0.45 -3.57
CA TRP A 109 -2.93 0.48 -2.85
C TRP A 109 -4.31 0.54 -3.49
N LEU A 110 -5.34 0.20 -2.73
CA LEU A 110 -6.74 0.21 -3.17
C LEU A 110 -7.23 1.60 -3.59
N ASP A 111 -6.59 2.64 -3.06
CA ASP A 111 -6.93 4.00 -3.38
C ASP A 111 -6.37 4.49 -4.72
N PHE A 112 -5.46 3.72 -5.32
CA PHE A 112 -4.76 4.09 -6.53
C PHE A 112 -5.45 3.50 -7.76
N PRO A 113 -5.19 4.04 -8.97
CA PRO A 113 -5.71 3.45 -10.19
C PRO A 113 -5.17 2.04 -10.38
N VAL A 114 -6.03 1.15 -10.86
CA VAL A 114 -5.62 -0.19 -11.30
C VAL A 114 -5.18 -0.14 -12.75
N ILE A 115 -4.12 -0.88 -13.08
CA ILE A 115 -3.61 -0.97 -14.43
C ILE A 115 -4.08 -2.29 -15.02
N LEU A 116 -4.86 -2.22 -16.09
CA LEU A 116 -5.34 -3.40 -16.81
C LEU A 116 -4.48 -3.62 -18.04
N LEU A 117 -3.77 -4.74 -18.10
CA LEU A 117 -2.90 -5.12 -19.22
C LEU A 117 -3.61 -6.12 -20.13
N LEU A 118 -3.23 -6.13 -21.42
CA LEU A 118 -3.85 -7.00 -22.42
C LEU A 118 -3.25 -8.40 -22.44
N ASN A 119 -1.94 -8.50 -22.21
CA ASN A 119 -1.17 -9.61 -22.72
C ASN A 119 -0.92 -10.68 -21.66
N PRO A 120 -1.14 -11.96 -22.01
CA PRO A 120 -0.48 -13.05 -21.31
C PRO A 120 1.03 -12.88 -21.51
N SER A 121 1.81 -12.97 -20.42
CA SER A 121 3.24 -12.78 -20.48
C SER A 121 3.94 -14.14 -20.58
N PRO A 122 4.83 -14.35 -21.56
CA PRO A 122 5.59 -15.60 -21.65
C PRO A 122 6.56 -15.75 -20.46
N PHE A 123 6.71 -14.70 -19.65
CA PHE A 123 7.63 -14.65 -18.52
C PHE A 123 6.95 -14.97 -17.19
N ASP A 124 5.64 -15.19 -17.16
CA ASP A 124 4.89 -15.42 -15.92
C ASP A 124 5.32 -16.71 -15.22
N VAL A 125 5.88 -17.66 -15.98
CA VAL A 125 6.42 -18.92 -15.45
C VAL A 125 7.76 -18.73 -14.70
N LEU A 126 8.41 -17.57 -14.84
CA LEU A 126 9.68 -17.26 -14.18
C LEU A 126 9.46 -16.75 -12.76
N GLY A 127 10.48 -16.76 -11.91
CA GLY A 127 10.41 -16.07 -10.62
C GLY A 127 10.21 -14.55 -10.79
N TYR A 128 9.58 -13.89 -9.81
CA TYR A 128 9.15 -12.49 -9.89
C TYR A 128 10.22 -11.53 -10.41
N GLU A 129 11.43 -11.57 -9.84
CA GLU A 129 12.54 -10.72 -10.29
C GLU A 129 12.93 -10.96 -11.76
N GLN A 130 12.89 -12.21 -12.20
CA GLN A 130 13.25 -12.57 -13.58
C GLN A 130 12.14 -12.22 -14.57
N MET A 131 10.87 -12.45 -14.20
CA MET A 131 9.71 -12.00 -14.96
C MET A 131 9.81 -10.50 -15.22
N PHE A 132 10.15 -9.75 -14.17
CA PHE A 132 10.28 -8.32 -14.21
C PHE A 132 11.42 -7.83 -15.11
N GLN A 133 12.62 -8.41 -14.97
CA GLN A 133 13.78 -8.05 -15.79
C GLN A 133 13.57 -8.34 -17.28
N LYS A 134 12.80 -9.39 -17.60
CA LYS A 134 12.61 -9.84 -18.98
C LYS A 134 11.38 -9.28 -19.65
N SER A 135 10.34 -8.92 -18.89
CA SER A 135 9.09 -8.38 -19.43
C SER A 135 9.25 -6.93 -19.88
N PRO A 136 9.19 -6.64 -21.20
CA PRO A 136 9.30 -5.26 -21.68
C PRO A 136 8.16 -4.38 -21.17
N THR A 137 6.98 -4.96 -20.95
CA THR A 137 5.80 -4.26 -20.44
C THR A 137 5.98 -3.87 -18.97
N LEU A 138 6.39 -4.80 -18.12
CA LEU A 138 6.61 -4.51 -16.70
C LEU A 138 7.80 -3.57 -16.50
N GLY A 139 8.89 -3.77 -17.26
CA GLY A 139 10.03 -2.86 -17.25
C GLY A 139 9.70 -1.46 -17.78
N TRP A 140 8.77 -1.34 -18.74
CA TRP A 140 8.25 -0.02 -19.14
C TRP A 140 7.39 0.59 -18.03
N LEU A 141 6.51 -0.18 -17.39
CA LEU A 141 5.67 0.29 -16.30
C LEU A 141 6.51 0.81 -15.14
N GLU A 142 7.50 0.04 -14.67
CA GLU A 142 8.41 0.44 -13.59
C GLU A 142 9.04 1.80 -13.88
N LYS A 143 9.71 1.93 -15.04
CA LYS A 143 10.41 3.16 -15.41
C LYS A 143 9.47 4.37 -15.44
N ASN A 144 8.22 4.19 -15.88
CA ASN A 144 7.26 5.29 -15.89
C ASN A 144 6.71 5.60 -14.49
N LEU A 145 6.45 4.57 -13.67
CA LEU A 145 6.05 4.72 -12.28
C LEU A 145 7.13 5.45 -11.46
N GLU A 146 8.40 5.09 -11.64
CA GLU A 146 9.54 5.69 -10.95
C GLU A 146 9.64 7.20 -11.21
N VAL A 147 9.46 7.62 -12.47
CA VAL A 147 9.40 9.05 -12.84
C VAL A 147 8.29 9.79 -12.07
N MET A 148 7.23 9.08 -11.71
CA MET A 148 6.11 9.61 -10.92
C MET A 148 6.28 9.41 -9.41
N LYS A 149 7.43 8.88 -8.94
CA LYS A 149 7.67 8.53 -7.54
C LYS A 149 6.73 7.43 -7.02
N LEU A 150 6.30 6.57 -7.93
CA LEU A 150 5.56 5.35 -7.66
C LEU A 150 6.44 4.14 -7.94
N GLU A 151 6.10 3.04 -7.29
CA GLU A 151 6.73 1.74 -7.48
C GLU A 151 5.65 0.76 -7.93
N LEU A 152 6.05 -0.32 -8.62
CA LEU A 152 5.07 -1.28 -9.13
C LEU A 152 4.19 -1.85 -8.01
N HIS A 153 4.77 -2.14 -6.84
CA HIS A 153 4.05 -2.62 -5.66
C HIS A 153 3.03 -1.61 -5.08
N ASN A 154 3.03 -0.35 -5.52
CA ASN A 154 2.03 0.64 -5.09
C ASN A 154 0.74 0.57 -5.91
N VAL A 155 0.79 -0.04 -7.10
CA VAL A 155 -0.34 -0.09 -8.03
C VAL A 155 -0.73 -1.53 -8.28
N ILE A 156 -2.03 -1.78 -8.29
CA ILE A 156 -2.55 -3.09 -8.65
C ILE A 156 -2.49 -3.22 -10.17
N VAL A 157 -1.88 -4.31 -10.64
CA VAL A 157 -1.80 -4.69 -12.05
C VAL A 157 -2.63 -5.95 -12.25
N VAL A 158 -3.51 -5.90 -13.24
CA VAL A 158 -4.44 -6.98 -13.57
C VAL A 158 -4.26 -7.29 -15.05
N ASP A 159 -3.99 -8.54 -15.40
CA ASP A 159 -3.95 -8.96 -16.81
C ASP A 159 -5.35 -9.38 -17.30
N THR A 160 -5.57 -9.33 -18.62
CA THR A 160 -6.76 -9.94 -19.23
C THR A 160 -6.83 -11.43 -18.96
N PHE A 161 -5.69 -12.09 -19.16
CA PHE A 161 -5.52 -13.53 -19.11
C PHE A 161 -4.51 -13.85 -18.01
N GLN A 162 -4.97 -13.80 -16.77
CA GLN A 162 -4.10 -13.90 -15.61
C GLN A 162 -3.50 -15.30 -15.49
N MET A 163 -2.19 -15.37 -15.27
CA MET A 163 -1.43 -16.61 -15.10
C MET A 163 -1.45 -17.56 -16.31
N VAL A 164 -2.02 -17.15 -17.45
CA VAL A 164 -2.08 -17.96 -18.66
C VAL A 164 -0.96 -17.53 -19.58
N SER A 165 -0.13 -18.47 -20.03
CA SER A 165 0.88 -18.24 -21.06
C SER A 165 0.45 -18.80 -22.42
N ASP A 166 1.09 -18.34 -23.48
CA ASP A 166 0.95 -18.93 -24.82
C ASP A 166 1.25 -20.45 -24.79
N GLU A 167 2.31 -20.85 -24.08
CA GLU A 167 2.70 -22.25 -23.94
C GLU A 167 1.64 -23.08 -23.20
N LEU A 168 1.02 -22.53 -22.15
CA LEU A 168 -0.05 -23.20 -21.42
C LEU A 168 -1.26 -23.40 -22.33
N LEU A 169 -1.63 -22.39 -23.10
CA LEU A 169 -2.74 -22.48 -24.05
C LEU A 169 -2.46 -23.52 -25.14
N GLU A 170 -1.24 -23.54 -25.69
CA GLU A 170 -0.80 -24.50 -26.71
C GLU A 170 -0.70 -25.94 -26.17
N SER A 171 -0.41 -26.10 -24.88
CA SER A 171 -0.37 -27.42 -24.23
C SER A 171 -1.74 -28.12 -24.14
N LYS A 172 -2.84 -27.36 -24.25
CA LYS A 172 -4.20 -27.92 -24.23
C LYS A 172 -4.48 -28.65 -25.54
N ARG A 173 -4.94 -29.91 -25.43
CA ARG A 173 -5.05 -30.84 -26.56
C ARG A 173 -6.32 -30.64 -27.38
N SER A 174 -7.43 -30.31 -26.73
CA SER A 174 -8.73 -30.10 -27.36
C SER A 174 -9.03 -28.60 -27.52
N ALA A 175 -9.98 -28.26 -28.39
CA ALA A 175 -10.45 -26.88 -28.51
C ALA A 175 -11.29 -26.50 -27.29
N GLU A 176 -12.02 -27.47 -26.73
CA GLU A 176 -12.84 -27.33 -25.53
C GLU A 176 -12.00 -26.94 -24.31
N ASP A 177 -10.86 -27.60 -24.09
CA ASP A 177 -9.95 -27.29 -22.97
C ASP A 177 -9.36 -25.89 -23.09
N ARG A 178 -9.09 -25.43 -24.32
CA ARG A 178 -8.59 -24.07 -24.59
C ARG A 178 -9.67 -23.04 -24.30
N SER A 179 -10.89 -23.29 -24.77
CA SER A 179 -12.02 -22.39 -24.58
C SER A 179 -12.41 -22.28 -23.10
N GLU A 180 -12.35 -23.40 -22.35
CA GLU A 180 -12.55 -23.41 -20.91
C GLU A 180 -11.48 -22.59 -20.17
N LEU A 181 -10.19 -22.79 -20.49
CA LEU A 181 -9.09 -22.02 -19.89
C LEU A 181 -9.27 -20.51 -20.11
N VAL A 182 -9.59 -20.10 -21.33
CA VAL A 182 -9.82 -18.70 -21.70
C VAL A 182 -11.01 -18.14 -20.92
N THR A 183 -12.13 -18.87 -20.89
CA THR A 183 -13.36 -18.44 -20.21
C THR A 183 -13.14 -18.28 -18.70
N ASP A 184 -12.52 -19.29 -18.07
CA ASP A 184 -12.21 -19.24 -16.65
C ASP A 184 -11.22 -18.12 -16.31
N SER A 185 -10.24 -17.85 -17.19
CA SER A 185 -9.29 -16.75 -16.97
C SER A 185 -9.99 -15.38 -17.01
N LEU A 186 -10.93 -15.21 -17.92
CA LEU A 186 -11.75 -13.99 -17.99
C LEU A 186 -12.64 -13.82 -16.75
N GLU A 187 -13.28 -14.90 -16.27
CA GLU A 187 -14.07 -14.89 -15.02
C GLU A 187 -13.19 -14.68 -13.78
N HIS A 188 -11.98 -15.24 -13.76
CA HIS A 188 -11.02 -15.01 -12.69
C HIS A 188 -10.61 -13.53 -12.62
N ARG A 189 -10.38 -12.90 -13.77
CA ARG A 189 -10.17 -11.46 -13.85
C ARG A 189 -11.36 -10.66 -13.33
N TRP A 190 -12.58 -11.04 -13.71
CA TRP A 190 -13.78 -10.37 -13.18
C TRP A 190 -13.91 -10.53 -11.67
N THR A 191 -13.56 -11.69 -11.14
CA THR A 191 -13.51 -11.94 -9.70
C THR A 191 -12.53 -10.98 -9.01
N CYS A 192 -11.35 -10.76 -9.59
CA CYS A 192 -10.40 -9.76 -9.11
C CYS A 192 -11.03 -8.35 -9.12
N LEU A 193 -11.59 -7.93 -10.25
CA LEU A 193 -12.14 -6.57 -10.39
C LEU A 193 -13.36 -6.31 -9.49
N ARG A 194 -14.14 -7.35 -9.16
CA ARG A 194 -15.26 -7.27 -8.20
C ARG A 194 -14.80 -7.14 -6.76
N TYR A 195 -13.69 -7.79 -6.42
CA TYR A 195 -13.18 -7.78 -5.05
C TYR A 195 -12.39 -6.51 -4.74
N ILE A 196 -11.75 -5.93 -5.76
CA ILE A 196 -11.04 -4.68 -5.63
C ILE A 196 -12.07 -3.54 -5.72
N PRO A 197 -12.20 -2.63 -4.74
CA PRO A 197 -13.08 -1.47 -4.83
C PRO A 197 -12.52 -0.43 -5.82
N LEU A 198 -12.68 -0.71 -7.12
CA LEU A 198 -12.13 0.07 -8.22
C LEU A 198 -12.81 1.43 -8.35
N GLN A 199 -12.00 2.45 -8.67
CA GLN A 199 -12.50 3.78 -9.00
C GLN A 199 -11.95 4.32 -10.32
N ILE A 200 -10.71 3.96 -10.66
CA ILE A 200 -10.07 4.35 -11.92
C ILE A 200 -9.31 3.13 -12.42
N VAL A 201 -9.50 2.79 -13.70
CA VAL A 201 -8.79 1.68 -14.33
C VAL A 201 -8.14 2.15 -15.61
N ILE A 202 -6.82 2.17 -15.60
CA ILE A 202 -6.03 2.52 -16.77
C ILE A 202 -5.90 1.25 -17.61
N SER A 203 -6.79 1.10 -18.59
CA SER A 203 -6.69 0.04 -19.57
C SER A 203 -5.57 0.34 -20.56
N CYS A 204 -4.54 -0.49 -20.56
CA CYS A 204 -3.48 -0.52 -21.57
C CYS A 204 -3.83 -1.47 -22.72
N GLN A 205 -5.10 -1.83 -22.86
CA GLN A 205 -5.57 -2.80 -23.84
C GLN A 205 -5.91 -2.13 -25.17
N CYS A 206 -5.03 -2.22 -26.16
CA CYS A 206 -5.34 -1.77 -27.51
C CYS A 206 -6.02 -2.89 -28.29
N SER A 207 -7.32 -3.11 -28.09
CA SER A 207 -8.09 -3.98 -28.99
C SER A 207 -8.42 -3.21 -30.26
N SER A 208 -7.50 -3.23 -31.22
CA SER A 208 -7.78 -2.64 -32.54
C SER A 208 -8.66 -3.54 -33.41
N LYS A 209 -8.85 -4.82 -33.05
CA LYS A 209 -9.80 -5.75 -33.69
C LYS A 209 -10.20 -6.84 -32.70
N ALA A 210 -11.50 -7.10 -32.56
CA ALA A 210 -12.10 -8.24 -31.86
C ALA A 210 -11.78 -9.63 -32.49
N ARG A 211 -10.57 -9.80 -33.04
CA ARG A 211 -10.17 -10.97 -33.84
C ARG A 211 -8.74 -11.42 -33.52
N ASN A 212 -8.41 -11.56 -32.24
CA ASN A 212 -7.22 -12.36 -31.90
C ASN A 212 -7.65 -13.83 -31.89
N GLU A 213 -7.60 -14.48 -33.06
CA GLU A 213 -8.05 -15.87 -33.27
C GLU A 213 -7.40 -16.85 -32.26
N LYS A 214 -6.19 -16.53 -31.81
CA LYS A 214 -5.43 -17.35 -30.84
C LYS A 214 -6.09 -17.44 -29.47
N TRP A 215 -6.68 -16.34 -28.99
CA TRP A 215 -7.27 -16.26 -27.65
C TRP A 215 -8.79 -16.48 -27.66
N GLU A 216 -9.30 -16.94 -28.80
CA GLU A 216 -10.70 -17.02 -29.20
C GLU A 216 -11.44 -15.69 -29.02
N SER A 217 -12.22 -15.32 -30.02
CA SER A 217 -13.25 -14.29 -29.88
C SER A 217 -14.35 -14.84 -28.96
N SER A 218 -14.09 -14.98 -27.68
CA SER A 218 -15.14 -15.00 -26.67
C SER A 218 -15.71 -13.57 -26.67
N GLY A 219 -16.55 -13.31 -27.67
CA GLY A 219 -17.37 -12.13 -27.87
C GLY A 219 -18.41 -11.95 -26.77
N GLY A 220 -18.01 -12.13 -25.52
CA GLY A 220 -18.72 -11.56 -24.40
C GLY A 220 -18.59 -10.05 -24.50
N LEU A 221 -19.73 -9.36 -24.56
CA LEU A 221 -19.87 -7.89 -24.48
C LEU A 221 -18.90 -7.26 -23.46
N ARG A 222 -18.59 -8.00 -22.39
CA ARG A 222 -17.69 -7.68 -21.29
C ARG A 222 -16.20 -7.50 -21.64
N ALA A 223 -15.64 -8.21 -22.62
CA ALA A 223 -14.23 -8.04 -23.00
C ALA A 223 -14.02 -6.75 -23.83
N GLU A 224 -14.99 -6.41 -24.68
CA GLU A 224 -15.03 -5.15 -25.43
C GLU A 224 -15.30 -3.94 -24.51
N GLU A 225 -16.06 -4.14 -23.43
CA GLU A 225 -16.29 -3.09 -22.41
C GLU A 225 -15.00 -2.58 -21.77
N LEU A 226 -13.99 -3.45 -21.62
CA LEU A 226 -12.69 -3.14 -21.01
C LEU A 226 -11.58 -2.77 -22.01
N SER A 227 -11.90 -2.82 -23.30
CA SER A 227 -10.97 -2.52 -24.38
C SER A 227 -10.88 -1.03 -24.68
N SER A 228 -9.65 -0.54 -24.87
CA SER A 228 -9.42 0.86 -25.18
C SER A 228 -9.44 1.13 -26.69
N SER A 229 -9.92 2.32 -27.04
CA SER A 229 -9.87 2.84 -28.41
C SER A 229 -8.73 3.84 -28.57
N GLU A 230 -7.90 3.65 -29.58
CA GLU A 230 -6.84 4.61 -29.93
C GLU A 230 -7.43 6.00 -30.25
N ALA A 231 -8.59 6.04 -30.93
CA ALA A 231 -9.25 7.31 -31.26
C ALA A 231 -9.70 8.04 -29.99
N GLY A 232 -10.28 7.32 -29.03
CA GLY A 232 -10.66 7.89 -27.73
C GLY A 232 -9.45 8.36 -26.92
N ALA A 233 -8.37 7.57 -26.93
CA ALA A 233 -7.12 7.92 -26.26
C ALA A 233 -6.48 9.19 -26.82
N ARG A 234 -6.44 9.34 -28.16
CA ARG A 234 -5.93 10.56 -28.83
C ARG A 234 -6.75 11.80 -28.47
N GLN A 235 -8.04 11.64 -28.20
CA GLN A 235 -8.95 12.71 -27.80
C GLN A 235 -9.00 12.93 -26.28
N GLU A 236 -8.17 12.21 -25.51
CA GLU A 236 -8.18 12.23 -24.03
C GLU A 236 -9.58 11.95 -23.44
N LEU A 237 -10.37 11.13 -24.14
CA LEU A 237 -11.70 10.74 -23.71
C LEU A 237 -11.63 9.69 -22.60
N VAL A 238 -12.60 9.76 -21.71
CA VAL A 238 -12.77 8.79 -20.64
C VAL A 238 -14.09 8.03 -20.84
N LYS A 239 -14.01 6.71 -20.87
CA LYS A 239 -15.17 5.81 -20.90
C LYS A 239 -15.56 5.46 -19.47
N MET A 240 -16.85 5.52 -19.16
CA MET A 240 -17.42 5.02 -17.91
C MET A 240 -17.90 3.59 -18.10
N MET A 241 -17.60 2.71 -17.15
CA MET A 241 -18.08 1.33 -17.15
C MET A 241 -18.54 0.96 -15.75
N ASP A 242 -19.60 0.16 -15.64
CA ASP A 242 -20.10 -0.35 -14.36
C ASP A 242 -19.68 -1.82 -14.19
N VAL A 243 -18.99 -2.11 -13.08
CA VAL A 243 -18.60 -3.46 -12.67
C VAL A 243 -19.24 -3.72 -11.32
N ASP A 244 -20.42 -4.35 -11.32
CA ASP A 244 -21.19 -4.68 -10.11
C ASP A 244 -21.40 -3.50 -9.15
N GLY A 245 -21.61 -2.28 -9.67
CA GLY A 245 -21.79 -1.05 -8.90
C GLY A 245 -20.53 -0.19 -8.80
N HIS A 246 -19.39 -0.66 -9.31
CA HIS A 246 -18.14 0.09 -9.37
C HIS A 246 -18.00 0.79 -10.72
N GLN A 247 -18.00 2.12 -10.71
CA GLN A 247 -17.79 2.89 -11.92
C GLN A 247 -16.31 3.13 -12.20
N MET A 248 -15.88 2.75 -13.41
CA MET A 248 -14.49 2.75 -13.86
C MET A 248 -14.27 3.71 -15.02
N MET A 249 -13.07 4.27 -15.09
CA MET A 249 -12.65 5.27 -16.08
C MET A 249 -11.41 4.81 -16.85
N GLU A 250 -11.48 4.80 -18.20
CA GLU A 250 -10.44 4.30 -19.13
C GLU A 250 -9.64 5.41 -19.86
N GLY A 251 -8.35 5.18 -20.18
CA GLY A 251 -7.57 6.02 -21.12
C GLY A 251 -6.16 5.45 -21.47
N VAL A 252 -5.62 5.77 -22.67
CA VAL A 252 -4.28 5.34 -23.14
C VAL A 252 -3.34 6.50 -23.51
N LEU A 253 -2.05 6.17 -23.59
CA LEU A 253 -0.90 6.86 -24.20
C LEU A 253 -0.15 7.75 -23.21
N LYS A 254 0.99 7.23 -22.70
CA LYS A 254 2.03 7.77 -21.80
C LYS A 254 1.75 9.12 -21.11
N LYS A 255 1.43 10.17 -21.86
CA LYS A 255 0.93 11.45 -21.34
C LYS A 255 -0.27 11.32 -20.40
N LEU A 256 -1.30 10.54 -20.75
CA LEU A 256 -2.47 10.31 -19.90
C LEU A 256 -2.09 9.52 -18.65
N PHE A 257 -1.29 8.46 -18.84
CA PHE A 257 -0.73 7.66 -17.75
C PHE A 257 0.00 8.56 -16.74
N THR A 258 0.89 9.43 -17.22
CA THR A 258 1.62 10.40 -16.39
C THR A 258 0.71 11.45 -15.75
N LYS A 259 -0.29 11.96 -16.48
CA LYS A 259 -1.25 12.95 -15.96
C LYS A 259 -2.05 12.38 -14.79
N VAL A 260 -2.56 11.16 -14.92
CA VAL A 260 -3.34 10.47 -13.89
C VAL A 260 -2.44 10.05 -12.74
N LEU A 261 -1.50 9.13 -12.95
CA LEU A 261 -0.68 8.55 -11.88
C LEU A 261 0.29 9.55 -11.25
N GLY A 262 0.72 10.58 -11.97
CA GLY A 262 1.59 11.62 -11.42
C GLY A 262 0.94 12.40 -10.28
N THR A 263 -0.39 12.52 -10.25
CA THR A 263 -1.11 13.13 -9.11
C THR A 263 -1.02 12.27 -7.85
N PHE A 264 -1.15 10.94 -7.99
CA PHE A 264 -1.01 9.97 -6.92
C PHE A 264 0.43 9.92 -6.39
N GLY A 265 1.41 9.94 -7.30
CA GLY A 265 2.82 10.00 -6.97
C GLY A 265 3.22 11.24 -6.16
N ARG A 266 2.82 12.43 -6.60
CA ARG A 266 3.02 13.68 -5.83
C ARG A 266 2.31 13.66 -4.48
N TRP A 267 1.20 12.94 -4.37
CA TRP A 267 0.50 12.77 -3.10
C TRP A 267 1.26 11.83 -2.16
N LYS A 268 1.76 10.68 -2.65
CA LYS A 268 2.62 9.75 -1.91
C LYS A 268 3.82 10.47 -1.33
N GLU A 269 4.57 11.20 -2.17
CA GLU A 269 5.77 11.93 -1.74
C GLU A 269 5.48 12.94 -0.63
N ARG A 270 4.43 13.76 -0.79
CA ARG A 270 4.05 14.75 0.24
C ARG A 270 3.68 14.07 1.57
N ARG A 271 3.01 12.92 1.53
CA ARG A 271 2.67 12.14 2.73
C ARG A 271 3.92 11.57 3.41
N LEU A 272 4.82 10.98 2.64
CA LEU A 272 6.08 10.45 3.14
C LEU A 272 6.97 11.55 3.73
N ALA A 273 7.04 12.71 3.08
CA ALA A 273 7.77 13.87 3.61
C ALA A 273 7.22 14.33 4.97
N LYS A 274 5.89 14.50 5.08
CA LYS A 274 5.23 14.86 6.35
C LYS A 274 5.49 13.84 7.47
N ARG A 275 5.44 12.54 7.15
CA ARG A 275 5.75 11.49 8.13
C ARG A 275 7.21 11.54 8.58
N ARG A 276 8.15 11.76 7.66
CA ARG A 276 9.58 11.92 7.99
C ARG A 276 9.81 13.15 8.85
N GLU A 277 9.16 14.27 8.56
CA GLU A 277 9.23 15.48 9.38
C GLU A 277 8.65 15.26 10.78
N ALA A 278 7.49 14.61 10.90
CA ALA A 278 6.90 14.26 12.18
C ALA A 278 7.81 13.32 13.00
N ALA A 279 8.35 12.28 12.38
CA ALA A 279 9.30 11.36 13.03
C ALA A 279 10.58 12.08 13.48
N ARG A 280 11.10 13.01 12.67
CA ARG A 280 12.26 13.84 13.07
C ARG A 280 11.93 14.72 14.27
N ALA A 281 10.76 15.36 14.28
CA ALA A 281 10.33 16.19 15.39
C ALA A 281 10.16 15.36 16.68
N GLU A 282 9.64 14.14 16.57
CA GLU A 282 9.52 13.20 17.70
C GLU A 282 10.90 12.80 18.25
N VAL A 283 11.85 12.46 17.38
CA VAL A 283 13.23 12.16 17.80
C VAL A 283 13.87 13.36 18.52
N ILE A 284 13.67 14.59 18.02
CA ILE A 284 14.17 15.80 18.67
C ILE A 284 13.56 15.96 20.07
N LEU A 285 12.24 15.78 20.20
CA LEU A 285 11.55 15.90 21.48
C LEU A 285 12.01 14.84 22.50
N VAL A 286 12.26 13.61 22.04
CA VAL A 286 12.84 12.56 22.89
C VAL A 286 14.27 12.92 23.30
N LYS A 287 15.12 13.39 22.38
CA LYS A 287 16.48 13.84 22.69
C LYS A 287 16.48 14.96 23.74
N GLU A 288 15.62 15.96 23.59
CA GLU A 288 15.47 17.06 24.55
C GLU A 288 15.00 16.57 25.92
N SER A 289 14.01 15.68 25.96
CA SER A 289 13.49 15.10 27.21
C SER A 289 14.55 14.29 27.96
N VAL A 290 15.34 13.47 27.24
CA VAL A 290 16.44 12.70 27.83
C VAL A 290 17.52 13.65 28.37
N ARG A 291 17.88 14.70 27.61
CA ARG A 291 18.85 15.72 28.03
C ARG A 291 18.42 16.43 29.30
N ASP A 292 17.17 16.85 29.39
CA ASP A 292 16.65 17.52 30.59
C ASP A 292 16.59 16.57 31.80
N GLY A 293 16.25 15.30 31.56
CA GLY A 293 16.35 14.24 32.56
C GLY A 293 17.77 14.05 33.09
N MET A 294 18.77 14.01 32.20
CA MET A 294 20.18 13.93 32.58
C MET A 294 20.63 15.14 33.39
N LYS A 295 20.27 16.37 32.97
CA LYS A 295 20.57 17.59 33.74
C LYS A 295 19.96 17.55 35.13
N LEU A 296 18.72 17.08 35.27
CA LEU A 296 18.06 16.93 36.57
C LEU A 296 18.77 15.89 37.44
N LEU A 297 19.13 14.74 36.87
CA LEU A 297 19.87 13.68 37.55
C LEU A 297 21.23 14.20 38.05
N MET A 298 21.99 14.90 37.22
CA MET A 298 23.24 15.53 37.61
C MET A 298 23.07 16.50 38.79
N LYS A 299 22.01 17.32 38.80
CA LYS A 299 21.70 18.21 39.94
C LYS A 299 21.42 17.42 41.23
N GLN A 300 20.67 16.33 41.15
CA GLN A 300 20.40 15.46 42.31
C GLN A 300 21.68 14.80 42.83
N MET A 301 22.56 14.36 41.93
CA MET A 301 23.85 13.77 42.27
C MET A 301 24.79 14.78 42.94
N GLN A 302 24.81 16.03 42.45
CA GLN A 302 25.54 17.13 43.09
C GLN A 302 25.02 17.42 44.50
N LEU A 303 23.70 17.47 44.68
CA LEU A 303 23.07 17.68 46.00
C LEU A 303 23.42 16.54 46.96
N PHE A 304 23.30 15.29 46.51
CA PHE A 304 23.67 14.12 47.30
C PHE A 304 25.15 14.16 47.71
N GLY A 305 26.05 14.47 46.78
CA GLY A 305 27.47 14.63 47.08
C GLY A 305 27.77 15.76 48.08
N GLN A 306 26.98 16.84 48.09
CA GLN A 306 27.08 17.89 49.12
C GLN A 306 26.64 17.39 50.49
N ILE A 307 25.51 16.67 50.57
CA ILE A 307 25.01 16.08 51.82
C ILE A 307 26.03 15.10 52.40
N CYS A 308 26.55 14.18 51.59
CA CYS A 308 27.57 13.22 52.03
C CYS A 308 28.81 13.95 52.57
N ARG A 309 29.28 15.03 51.92
CA ARG A 309 30.44 15.81 52.39
C ARG A 309 30.17 16.53 53.72
N GLN A 310 28.93 16.96 53.98
CA GLN A 310 28.54 17.59 55.25
C GLN A 310 28.46 16.57 56.39
N GLU A 311 28.01 15.35 56.11
CA GLU A 311 27.84 14.27 57.12
C GLU A 311 29.11 13.41 57.31
N CYS A 312 30.06 13.43 56.37
CA CYS A 312 31.27 12.59 56.32
C CYS A 312 32.30 12.80 57.45
N LYS A 313 31.99 13.49 58.55
CA LYS A 313 32.95 13.63 59.64
C LYS A 313 33.27 12.32 60.36
N LYS A 314 32.50 11.23 60.20
CA LYS A 314 32.75 9.94 60.89
C LYS A 314 32.36 8.64 60.16
N ASP A 315 31.80 8.66 58.96
CA ASP A 315 31.26 7.43 58.34
C ASP A 315 31.93 7.06 57.00
N ALA A 316 32.50 5.85 56.93
CA ALA A 316 33.24 5.35 55.79
C ALA A 316 32.32 4.94 54.62
N GLU A 317 31.08 4.53 54.90
CA GLU A 317 30.12 4.12 53.88
C GLU A 317 29.64 5.32 53.05
N LEU A 318 29.41 6.46 53.70
CA LEU A 318 29.03 7.72 53.05
C LEU A 318 30.14 8.26 52.12
N SER A 319 31.41 8.00 52.46
CA SER A 319 32.56 8.38 51.63
C SER A 319 32.63 7.57 50.33
N GLU A 320 32.36 6.27 50.42
CA GLU A 320 32.38 5.39 49.25
C GLU A 320 31.18 5.62 48.33
N ALA A 321 30.01 5.90 48.90
CA ALA A 321 28.82 6.31 48.14
C ALA A 321 29.05 7.62 47.36
N ALA A 322 29.73 8.60 47.96
CA ALA A 322 30.04 9.87 47.30
C ALA A 322 30.99 9.69 46.09
N LYS A 323 31.96 8.78 46.16
CA LYS A 323 32.85 8.47 45.02
C LYS A 323 32.10 7.84 43.86
N ARG A 324 31.22 6.86 44.13
CA ARG A 324 30.40 6.21 43.09
C ARG A 324 29.47 7.19 42.38
N VAL A 325 28.91 8.15 43.13
CA VAL A 325 28.06 9.20 42.57
C VAL A 325 28.86 10.14 41.66
N GLU A 326 30.11 10.48 42.01
CA GLU A 326 30.96 11.29 41.12
C GLU A 326 31.37 10.52 39.85
N GLU A 327 31.57 9.20 39.94
CA GLU A 327 31.85 8.35 38.77
C GLU A 327 30.65 8.27 37.81
N TRP A 328 29.46 8.02 38.33
CA TRP A 328 28.23 8.04 37.53
C TRP A 328 27.95 9.41 36.92
N ARG A 329 28.30 10.49 37.62
CA ARG A 329 28.11 11.85 37.10
C ARG A 329 28.96 12.07 35.84
N LYS A 330 30.23 11.63 35.87
CA LYS A 330 31.12 11.73 34.70
C LYS A 330 30.58 10.92 33.51
N GLN A 331 30.09 9.71 33.75
CA GLN A 331 29.46 8.88 32.70
C GLN A 331 28.25 9.57 32.07
N ILE A 332 27.41 10.24 32.88
CA ILE A 332 26.26 11.00 32.38
C ILE A 332 26.70 12.25 31.62
N GLU A 333 27.77 12.93 32.06
CA GLU A 333 28.36 14.07 31.34
C GLU A 333 28.88 13.64 29.95
N ASP A 334 29.55 12.49 29.86
CA ASP A 334 30.04 11.93 28.61
C ASP A 334 28.87 11.59 27.65
N TRP A 335 27.83 10.93 28.15
CA TRP A 335 26.62 10.63 27.35
C TRP A 335 25.86 11.89 26.91
N ALA A 336 25.86 12.93 27.73
CA ALA A 336 25.26 14.21 27.36
C ALA A 336 26.04 14.88 26.21
N GLY A 337 27.37 14.78 26.21
CA GLY A 337 28.24 15.27 25.14
C GLY A 337 28.01 14.56 23.80
N GLU A 338 27.87 13.22 23.83
CA GLU A 338 27.56 12.43 22.62
C GLU A 338 26.18 12.74 22.00
N MET A 339 25.27 13.36 22.77
CA MET A 339 23.95 13.77 22.27
C MET A 339 23.90 15.17 21.66
N ASP A 340 24.99 15.94 21.76
CA ASP A 340 25.14 17.27 21.17
C ASP A 340 25.80 17.25 19.76
N ASP A 341 26.38 16.12 19.36
CA ASP A 341 26.83 15.79 17.99
C ASP A 341 25.67 15.16 17.15
#